data_AF-A0A9D2T0X3-F1
#
_entry.id   AF-A0A9D2T0X3-F1
#
_cell.length_a   1.000
_cell.length_b   1.000
_cell.length_c   1.000
_cell.angle_alpha   90.00
_cell.angle_beta   90.00
_cell.angle_gamma   90.00
#
_symmetry.space_group_name_H-M   'P 1'
#
loop_
_entity.id
_entity.type
_entity.pdbx_description
1 polymer ?
#
loop_
_entity_poly.entity_id
_entity_poly.type
_entity_poly.pdbx_seq_one_letter_code
_entity_poly.pdbx_strand_id
1 'polypeptide(L)' 'MTKMMEALYHNWIGPPRPEFWPEHVAHDPVLAHGLDCFERGLQLGLLLGLEAFLFEMDD' A
#
# COMPACT_ATOMS: atom_id res chain seq x y z
N MET A 1 -13.05 -5.07 -13.99
CA MET A 1 -12.58 -3.97 -13.11
C MET A 1 -13.12 -2.66 -13.64
N THR A 2 -13.62 -1.77 -12.79
CA THR A 2 -14.05 -0.42 -13.22
C THR A 2 -12.84 0.47 -13.44
N LYS A 3 -12.92 1.46 -14.35
CA LYS A 3 -11.82 2.42 -14.64
C LYS A 3 -11.27 3.10 -13.38
N MET A 4 -12.13 3.31 -12.38
CA MET A 4 -11.74 3.86 -11.08
C MET A 4 -10.86 2.89 -10.28
N MET A 5 -11.22 1.60 -10.21
CA MET A 5 -10.38 0.60 -9.54
C MET A 5 -9.03 0.44 -10.24
N GLU A 6 -8.99 0.57 -11.57
CA GLU A 6 -7.76 0.48 -12.34
C GLU A 6 -6.83 1.69 -12.10
N ALA A 7 -7.39 2.90 -12.04
CA ALA A 7 -6.66 4.11 -11.69
C ALA A 7 -6.13 4.07 -10.25
N LEU A 8 -6.96 3.61 -9.30
CA LEU A 8 -6.55 3.43 -7.91
C LEU A 8 -5.44 2.37 -7.79
N TYR A 9 -5.58 1.24 -8.48
CA TYR A 9 -4.57 0.19 -8.52
C TYR A 9 -3.23 0.71 -9.05
N HIS A 10 -3.22 1.40 -10.20
CA HIS A 10 -1.99 1.96 -10.75
C HIS A 10 -1.38 3.07 -9.90
N ASN A 11 -2.20 3.87 -9.22
CA ASN A 11 -1.70 4.91 -8.32
C ASN A 11 -1.08 4.31 -7.05
N TRP A 12 -1.66 3.22 -6.52
CA TRP A 12 -1.23 2.65 -5.23
C TRP A 12 -0.16 1.57 -5.32
N ILE A 13 -0.33 0.61 -6.21
CA ILE A 13 0.61 -0.51 -6.39
C ILE A 13 1.83 0.00 -7.16
N GLY A 14 1.60 0.87 -8.15
CA GLY A 14 2.64 1.48 -8.96
C GLY A 14 3.57 0.47 -9.65
N PRO A 15 4.61 0.95 -10.34
CA PRO A 15 5.71 0.09 -10.75
C PRO A 15 6.51 -0.38 -9.51
N PRO A 16 7.15 -1.56 -9.56
CA PRO A 16 8.03 -2.01 -8.49
C PRO A 16 9.15 -0.98 -8.25
N ARG A 17 9.47 -0.74 -6.97
CA ARG A 17 10.52 0.20 -6.54
C ARG A 17 11.62 -0.56 -5.78
N PRO A 18 12.59 -1.17 -6.49
CA PRO A 18 13.60 -2.04 -5.89
C PRO A 18 14.46 -1.35 -4.82
N GLU A 19 14.58 -0.03 -4.87
CA GLU A 19 15.30 0.79 -3.91
C GLU A 19 14.74 0.73 -2.48
N PHE A 20 13.49 0.28 -2.30
CA PHE A 20 12.85 0.12 -1.00
C PHE A 20 12.80 -1.35 -0.54
N TRP A 21 13.34 -2.29 -1.32
CA TRP A 21 13.24 -3.70 -0.98
C TRP A 21 14.24 -4.09 0.10
N PRO A 22 13.81 -4.87 1.12
CA PRO A 22 14.74 -5.41 2.09
C PRO A 22 15.78 -6.31 1.41
N GLU A 23 17.06 -6.14 1.75
CA GLU A 23 18.17 -6.86 1.11
C GLU A 23 17.98 -8.38 1.13
N HIS A 24 17.41 -8.92 2.21
CA HIS A 24 17.17 -10.35 2.38
C HIS A 24 16.13 -10.94 1.43
N VAL A 25 15.28 -10.12 0.78
CA VAL A 25 14.29 -10.56 -0.22
C VAL A 25 14.52 -9.94 -1.61
N ALA A 26 15.51 -9.07 -1.77
CA ALA A 26 15.75 -8.37 -3.04
C ALA A 26 16.03 -9.30 -4.24
N HIS A 27 16.45 -10.55 -3.97
CA HIS A 27 16.65 -11.59 -4.97
C HIS A 27 15.35 -12.24 -5.48
N ASP A 28 14.24 -12.05 -4.77
CA ASP A 28 12.90 -12.49 -5.17
C ASP A 28 12.00 -11.25 -5.39
N PRO A 29 11.90 -10.76 -6.64
CA PRO A 29 11.17 -9.54 -6.95
C PRO A 29 9.66 -9.66 -6.73
N VAL A 30 9.10 -10.87 -6.79
CA VAL A 30 7.68 -11.11 -6.53
C VAL A 30 7.41 -10.97 -5.05
N LEU A 31 8.22 -11.61 -4.22
CA LEU A 31 8.13 -11.49 -2.76
C LEU A 31 8.38 -10.06 -2.29
N ALA A 32 9.44 -9.42 -2.79
CA ALA A 32 9.83 -8.08 -2.38
C ALA A 32 8.77 -7.03 -2.73
N HIS A 33 8.22 -7.08 -3.95
CA HIS A 33 7.13 -6.19 -4.35
C HIS A 33 5.83 -6.50 -3.60
N GLY A 34 5.52 -7.78 -3.36
CA GLY A 34 4.38 -8.19 -2.56
C GLY A 34 4.42 -7.65 -1.13
N LEU A 35 5.61 -7.66 -0.49
CA LEU A 35 5.83 -7.11 0.84
C LEU A 35 5.63 -5.58 0.86
N ASP A 36 6.22 -4.85 -0.10
CA ASP A 36 6.05 -3.40 -0.22
C ASP A 36 4.56 -3.02 -0.43
N CYS A 37 3.84 -3.75 -1.28
CA CYS A 37 2.40 -3.54 -1.49
C CYS A 37 1.58 -3.79 -0.22
N PHE A 38 1.89 -4.86 0.51
CA PHE A 38 1.23 -5.20 1.76
C PHE A 38 1.46 -4.14 2.83
N GLU A 39 2.70 -3.70 3.01
CA GLU A 39 3.06 -2.68 3.99
C GLU A 39 2.36 -1.34 3.71
N ARG A 40 2.38 -0.88 2.45
CA ARG A 40 1.66 0.34 2.03
C ARG A 40 0.16 0.23 2.27
N GLY A 41 -0.43 -0.93 1.95
CA GLY A 41 -1.85 -1.20 2.19
C GLY A 41 -2.21 -1.17 3.68
N LEU A 42 -1.38 -1.78 4.54
CA LEU A 42 -1.57 -1.80 5.98
C LEU A 42 -1.47 -0.39 6.58
N GLN A 43 -0.44 0.38 6.20
CA GLN A 43 -0.26 1.76 6.65
C GLN A 43 -1.47 2.63 6.28
N LEU A 44 -1.95 2.52 5.04
CA LEU A 44 -3.15 3.23 4.61
C LEU A 44 -4.38 2.83 5.45
N GLY A 45 -4.61 1.53 5.63
CA GLY A 45 -5.75 1.05 6.41
C GLY A 45 -5.73 1.58 7.85
N LEU A 46 -4.55 1.66 8.47
CA LEU A 46 -4.36 2.27 9.78
C LEU A 46 -4.65 3.77 9.76
N LEU A 47 -4.16 4.51 8.76
CA LEU A 47 -4.41 5.95 8.64
C LEU A 47 -5.90 6.26 8.45
N LEU A 48 -6.58 5.53 7.57
CA LEU A 48 -8.01 5.68 7.34
C LEU A 48 -8.82 5.29 8.58
N GLY A 49 -8.43 4.22 9.27
CA GLY A 49 -9.06 3.83 10.53
C GLY A 49 -8.89 4.89 11.63
N LEU A 50 -7.72 5.50 11.72
CA LEU A 50 -7.43 6.57 12.67
C LEU A 50 -8.21 7.84 12.33
N GLU A 51 -8.28 8.22 11.05
CA GLU A 51 -9.08 9.35 10.57
C GLU A 51 -10.57 9.14 10.87
N ALA A 52 -11.11 7.95 10.61
CA ALA A 52 -12.50 7.63 10.91
C ALA A 52 -12.79 7.69 12.42
N PHE A 53 -11.88 7.17 13.25
CA PHE A 53 -12.02 7.23 14.70
C PHE A 53 -11.95 8.65 15.24
N LEU A 54 -11.05 9.49 14.71
CA LEU A 54 -10.95 10.90 15.10
C LEU A 54 -12.19 11.70 14.66
N PHE A 55 -12.72 11.42 13.48
CA PHE A 55 -13.96 12.03 13.00
C PHE A 55 -15.15 11.73 13.94
N GLU A 56 -15.29 10.49 14.41
CA GLU A 56 -16.33 10.11 15.39
C GLU A 56 -16.17 10.80 16.77
N MET A 57 -14.99 11.32 17.10
CA MET A 57 -14.76 12.06 18.35
C MET A 57 -15.03 13.56 18.26
N ASP A 58 -15.02 14.12 17.05
CA ASP A 58 -15.23 15.55 16.77
C ASP A 58 -16.71 15.89 16.47
N ASP A 59 -17.58 14.89 16.22
CA ASP A 59 -19.04 15.00 16.07
C ASP A 59 -19.82 14.80 17.39
#